data_AF-A0A5D2HDA1-F1
#
_entry.id   AF-A0A5D2HDA1-F1
#
_cell.length_a   1.000
_cell.length_b   1.000
_cell.length_c   1.000
_cell.angle_alpha   90.00
_cell.angle_beta   90.00
_cell.angle_gamma   90.00
#
_symmetry.space_group_name_H-M   'P 1'
#
loop_
_entity.id
_entity.type
_entity.pdbx_description
1 polymer ?
#
loop_
_entity_poly.entity_id
_entity_poly.type
_entity_poly.pdbx_seq_one_letter_code
_entity_poly.pdbx_strand_id
1 'polypeptide(L)' 'MDGHGETPCQSKGEKDWTRRIGNDRHLICIEDPFVVSHDLGRVVDKFNIKVLREEFERAD' A
#
# COMPACT_ATOMS: atom_id res chain seq x y z
N MET A 1 -16.61 25.24 0.19
CA MET A 1 -17.18 23.89 0.38
C MET A 1 -15.99 22.97 0.50
N ASP A 2 -15.37 22.95 1.67
CA ASP A 2 -14.18 22.13 1.90
C ASP A 2 -14.68 20.78 2.43
N GLY A 3 -15.18 19.99 1.48
CA GLY A 3 -15.65 18.65 1.72
C GLY A 3 -14.48 17.69 1.83
N HIS A 4 -13.86 17.61 3.00
CA HIS A 4 -13.13 16.41 3.40
C HIS A 4 -14.14 15.29 3.65
N GLY A 5 -14.75 14.80 2.56
CA GLY A 5 -15.41 13.51 2.54
C GLY A 5 -14.32 12.47 2.57
N GLU A 6 -14.28 11.66 3.63
CA GLU A 6 -13.41 10.50 3.72
C GLU A 6 -13.67 9.60 2.49
N THR A 7 -12.80 9.65 1.48
CA THR A 7 -12.86 8.69 0.39
C THR A 7 -12.61 7.31 1.02
N PRO A 8 -13.57 6.37 0.94
CA PRO A 8 -13.38 5.06 1.54
C PRO A 8 -12.20 4.36 0.86
N CYS A 9 -11.38 3.68 1.67
CA CYS A 9 -10.24 2.91 1.18
C CYS A 9 -10.71 1.91 0.12
N GLN A 10 -10.23 2.06 -1.12
CA GLN A 10 -10.58 1.17 -2.23
C GLN A 10 -9.90 -0.19 -2.08
N SER A 11 -10.51 -1.22 -2.65
CA SER A 11 -9.92 -2.55 -2.70
C SER A 11 -8.66 -2.57 -3.58
N LYS A 12 -7.75 -3.53 -3.34
CA LYS A 12 -6.59 -3.73 -4.22
C LYS A 12 -6.99 -4.00 -5.68
N GLY A 13 -8.12 -4.66 -5.90
CA GLY A 13 -8.64 -4.98 -7.23
C GLY A 13 -9.02 -3.73 -8.02
N GLU A 14 -9.72 -2.79 -7.37
CA GLU A 14 -10.13 -1.50 -7.98
C GLU A 14 -8.93 -0.65 -8.40
N LYS A 15 -7.80 -0.80 -7.71
CA LYS A 15 -6.55 -0.08 -8.00
C LYS A 15 -5.53 -0.85 -8.85
N ASP A 16 -5.87 -2.06 -9.28
CA ASP A 16 -4.95 -2.97 -9.99
C ASP A 16 -3.66 -3.32 -9.20
N TRP A 17 -3.71 -3.20 -7.87
CA TRP A 17 -2.62 -3.53 -6.95
C TRP A 17 -2.60 -5.02 -6.56
N THR A 18 -3.22 -5.87 -7.36
CA THR A 18 -3.24 -7.33 -7.18
C THR A 18 -2.08 -8.02 -7.90
N ARG A 19 -1.43 -7.31 -8.82
CA ARG A 19 -0.33 -7.81 -9.66
C ARG A 19 0.80 -6.80 -9.71
N ARG A 20 1.98 -7.24 -10.14
CA ARG A 20 3.11 -6.34 -10.42
C ARG A 20 2.83 -5.47 -11.65
N ILE A 21 3.17 -4.19 -11.55
CA ILE A 21 3.10 -3.23 -12.66
C ILE A 21 4.51 -2.65 -12.86
N GLY A 22 5.18 -3.04 -13.96
CA GLY A 22 6.59 -2.68 -14.17
C GLY A 22 7.50 -3.19 -13.03
N ASN A 23 8.15 -2.26 -12.33
CA ASN A 23 8.99 -2.57 -11.18
C ASN A 23 8.25 -2.56 -9.85
N ASP A 24 7.04 -2.00 -9.81
CA ASP A 24 6.25 -1.82 -8.61
C ASP A 24 5.70 -3.16 -8.11
N ARG A 25 5.82 -3.35 -6.79
CA ARG A 25 5.43 -4.56 -6.06
C ARG A 25 4.36 -4.19 -5.05
N HIS A 26 3.20 -4.81 -5.15
CA HIS A 26 2.06 -4.50 -4.27
C HIS A 26 1.90 -5.51 -3.12
N LEU A 27 3.03 -5.90 -2.50
CA LEU A 27 3.06 -6.89 -1.41
C LEU A 27 2.41 -6.33 -0.12
N ILE A 28 2.70 -5.07 0.18
CA ILE A 28 1.99 -4.23 1.14
C ILE A 28 1.52 -3.00 0.36
N CYS A 29 0.30 -2.53 0.63
CA CYS A 29 -0.26 -1.38 -0.05
C CYS A 29 -0.62 -0.32 0.98
N ILE A 30 -0.05 0.86 0.80
CA ILE A 30 -0.33 2.02 1.64
C ILE A 30 -0.72 3.12 0.67
N GLU A 31 -2.00 3.48 0.68
CA GLU A 31 -2.53 4.54 -0.15
C GLU A 31 -2.01 5.89 0.35
N ASP A 32 -1.41 6.66 -0.57
CA ASP A 32 -1.07 8.04 -0.30
C ASP A 32 -2.36 8.88 -0.15
N PRO A 33 -2.53 9.64 0.96
CA PRO A 33 -3.75 10.40 1.24
C PRO A 33 -3.97 11.59 0.29
N PHE A 34 -2.94 12.05 -0.42
CA PHE A 34 -3.03 13.14 -1.38
C PHE A 34 -3.08 12.63 -2.83
N VAL A 35 -2.52 11.45 -3.08
CA VAL A 35 -2.47 10.83 -4.41
C VAL A 35 -2.95 9.38 -4.32
N VAL A 36 -4.27 9.18 -4.32
CA VAL A 36 -4.97 7.88 -4.17
C VAL A 36 -4.44 6.78 -5.12
N SER A 37 -3.92 7.15 -6.29
CA SER A 37 -3.30 6.20 -7.24
C SER A 37 -1.87 5.78 -6.87
N HIS A 38 -1.28 6.36 -5.83
CA HIS A 38 0.10 6.17 -5.43
C HIS A 38 0.20 5.17 -4.27
N ASP A 39 0.79 4.01 -4.55
CA ASP A 39 1.13 3.04 -3.52
C ASP A 39 2.50 3.37 -2.92
N LEU A 40 2.53 3.79 -1.66
CA LEU A 40 3.77 4.05 -0.92
C LEU A 40 4.53 2.75 -0.59
N GLY A 41 3.84 1.60 -0.58
CA GLY A 41 4.42 0.28 -0.37
C GLY A 41 5.06 -0.34 -1.61
N ARG A 42 4.94 0.30 -2.79
CA ARG A 42 5.33 -0.29 -4.09
C ARG A 42 6.79 -0.75 -4.22
N VAL A 43 7.68 -0.20 -3.41
CA VAL A 43 9.12 -0.52 -3.44
C VAL A 43 9.50 -1.70 -2.55
N VAL A 44 8.56 -2.18 -1.72
CA VAL A 44 8.80 -3.28 -0.78
C VAL A 44 8.87 -4.61 -1.53
N ASP A 45 9.98 -5.33 -1.36
CA ASP A 45 10.20 -6.64 -1.95
C ASP A 45 9.94 -7.79 -0.97
N LYS A 46 10.21 -9.02 -1.43
CA LYS A 46 9.96 -10.25 -0.66
C LYS A 46 10.86 -10.37 0.57
N PHE A 47 12.02 -9.72 0.59
CA PHE A 47 12.92 -9.74 1.75
C PHE A 47 12.49 -8.68 2.76
N ASN A 48 12.24 -7.46 2.29
CA ASN A 48 11.83 -6.35 3.14
C ASN A 48 10.48 -6.61 3.81
N ILE A 49 9.52 -7.24 3.13
CA ILE A 49 8.22 -7.57 3.73
C ILE A 49 8.36 -8.59 4.88
N LYS A 50 9.34 -9.49 4.82
CA LYS A 50 9.61 -10.44 5.90
C LYS A 50 10.11 -9.69 7.13
N VAL A 51 11.11 -8.82 6.96
CA VAL A 51 11.64 -7.99 8.04
C VAL A 51 10.53 -7.14 8.65
N LEU A 52 9.72 -6.45 7.83
CA LEU A 52 8.59 -5.65 8.34
C LEU A 52 7.66 -6.47 9.23
N ARG A 53 7.28 -7.69 8.83
CA ARG A 53 6.42 -8.56 9.65
C ARG A 53 7.07 -8.94 10.98
N GLU A 54 8.35 -9.28 10.98
CA GLU A 54 9.12 -9.61 12.19
C GLU A 54 9.22 -8.40 13.14
N GLU A 55 9.38 -7.19 12.60
CA GLU A 55 9.44 -5.95 13.39
C GLU A 55 8.09 -5.63 14.07
N PHE A 56 6.96 -5.88 13.39
CA PHE A 56 5.64 -5.73 13.99
C PHE A 56 5.38 -6.79 15.08
N GLU A 57 5.75 -8.05 14.84
CA GLU A 57 5.62 -9.13 15.84
C GLU A 57 6.49 -8.89 17.08
N ARG A 58 7.65 -8.23 16.93
CA ARG A 58 8.49 -7.83 18.07
C ARG A 58 7.87 -6.70 18.90
N ALA A 59 7.03 -5.85 18.29
CA ALA A 59 6.46 -4.68 18.93
C ALA A 59 5.12 -4.96 19.64
N ASP A 60 4.49 -6.09 19.34
CA ASP A 60 3.29 -6.62 20.02
C ASP A 60 3.63 -7.16 21.42
#